data_AF-A0A956K1K8-F1
#
_entry.id   AF-A0A956K1K8-F1
#
_cell.length_a   1.000
_cell.length_b   1.000
_cell.length_c   1.000
_cell.angle_alpha   90.00
_cell.angle_beta   90.00
_cell.angle_gamma   90.00
#
_symmetry.space_group_name_H-M   'P 1'
#
loop_
_entity.id
_entity.type
_entity.pdbx_description
1 polymer ?
#
loop_
_entity_poly.entity_id
_entity_poly.type
_entity_poly.pdbx_seq_one_letter_code
_entity_poly.pdbx_strand_id
1 'polypeptide(L)'
;PPHDAGIAAAIDQVDAANKLTMPALEGARIRNEIVDLGDDVRAAYLAEAAALAGAPDLDRRGLTVAYTPLHGVGGQCVEELMVAAGFDAIHTEPSQREPDGDFPTVAFPNPEEPGAMDRVLALATEVGADLVLANDPDADRLAVALPDGDAAGGYRMLSGDQVGALLADYLLSQPADGPRLVATTIVSSQLLRYLAEAAGVAYRETLTGFKWIANAAMAWSADPANAGGRFVMGYEEALGYTVGELVRDKDGVSAAMIFAELAAWNRARGRTVAAHLDDIYRRVGLFLTEQVSITAPGSAGLQRIRDTMTRFRTAAPATIAGHAVTEAIDLEHGAGDLPAADVLIWRLAGGRRVIMRPSGTEPKLKSYYEVRVEVGAGEDLAAARARARAELDALRDAHQAMVAADA
;
A
#
# COMPACT_ATOMS: atom_id res chain seq x y z
N PRO A 1 6.35 -9.75 -19.96
CA PRO A 1 6.93 -9.38 -18.65
C PRO A 1 7.53 -10.60 -17.92
N PRO A 2 8.60 -10.44 -17.13
CA PRO A 2 9.33 -9.19 -16.89
C PRO A 2 10.35 -8.89 -18.00
N HIS A 3 10.56 -7.61 -18.32
CA HIS A 3 11.66 -7.15 -19.17
C HIS A 3 12.92 -6.83 -18.36
N ASP A 4 12.93 -7.12 -17.06
CA ASP A 4 13.99 -6.75 -16.12
C ASP A 4 15.36 -7.25 -16.60
N ALA A 5 15.44 -8.45 -17.17
CA ALA A 5 16.66 -8.97 -17.80
C ALA A 5 17.04 -8.20 -19.08
N GLY A 6 16.07 -7.75 -19.87
CA GLY A 6 16.30 -6.90 -21.03
C GLY A 6 16.74 -5.48 -20.67
N ILE A 7 16.18 -4.93 -19.58
CA ILE A 7 16.60 -3.63 -19.01
C ILE A 7 18.03 -3.76 -18.47
N ALA A 8 18.33 -4.79 -17.67
CA ALA A 8 19.68 -5.06 -17.19
C ALA A 8 20.67 -5.22 -18.36
N ALA A 9 20.33 -6.01 -19.37
CA ALA A 9 21.16 -6.18 -20.56
C ALA A 9 21.35 -4.88 -21.37
N ALA A 10 20.37 -3.97 -21.37
CA ALA A 10 20.50 -2.66 -21.98
C ALA A 10 21.38 -1.70 -21.13
N ILE A 11 21.27 -1.77 -19.80
CA ILE A 11 22.14 -1.04 -18.86
C ILE A 11 23.59 -1.51 -19.02
N ASP A 12 23.81 -2.82 -19.13
CA ASP A 12 25.15 -3.41 -19.33
C ASP A 12 25.78 -3.01 -20.67
N GLN A 13 24.99 -2.55 -21.64
CA GLN A 13 25.45 -2.08 -22.95
C GLN A 13 25.87 -0.60 -22.94
N VAL A 14 25.55 0.16 -21.90
CA VAL A 14 25.90 1.58 -21.81
C VAL A 14 26.95 1.82 -20.72
N ASP A 15 27.80 2.82 -20.93
CA ASP A 15 28.74 3.25 -19.90
C ASP A 15 27.99 3.81 -18.68
N ALA A 16 28.68 3.80 -17.52
CA ALA A 16 28.15 4.41 -16.31
C ALA A 16 27.66 5.84 -16.59
N ALA A 17 26.48 6.20 -16.07
CA ALA A 17 25.81 7.47 -16.38
C ALA A 17 26.71 8.70 -16.15
N ASN A 18 27.61 8.63 -15.16
CA ASN A 18 28.58 9.70 -14.86
C ASN A 18 29.73 9.84 -15.87
N LYS A 19 29.85 8.94 -16.84
CA LYS A 19 30.80 9.01 -17.97
C LYS A 19 30.14 9.50 -19.25
N LEU A 20 28.81 9.60 -19.29
CA LEU A 20 28.09 10.11 -20.44
C LEU A 20 28.37 11.61 -20.58
N THR A 21 28.90 12.00 -21.73
CA THR A 21 29.05 13.42 -22.07
C THR A 21 27.65 13.99 -22.32
N MET A 22 27.11 14.68 -21.32
CA MET A 22 25.84 15.38 -21.47
C MET A 22 26.02 16.53 -22.47
N PRO A 23 25.11 16.68 -23.46
CA PRO A 23 25.16 17.83 -24.35
C PRO A 23 24.97 19.12 -23.54
N ALA A 24 25.52 20.23 -24.03
CA ALA A 24 25.23 21.54 -23.45
C ALA A 24 23.72 21.78 -23.50
N LEU A 25 23.09 21.91 -22.32
CA LEU A 25 21.63 21.97 -22.17
C LEU A 25 21.00 23.04 -23.06
N GLU A 26 21.63 24.21 -23.14
CA GLU A 26 21.16 25.32 -23.98
C GLU A 26 21.15 24.97 -25.48
N GLY A 27 22.22 24.34 -25.98
CA GLY A 27 22.28 23.88 -27.36
C GLY A 27 21.27 22.77 -27.65
N ALA A 28 21.03 21.87 -26.70
CA ALA A 28 20.05 20.80 -26.81
C ALA A 28 18.61 21.33 -26.80
N ARG A 29 18.32 22.34 -25.95
CA ARG A 29 17.04 23.07 -25.96
C ARG A 29 16.77 23.75 -27.31
N ILE A 30 17.77 24.46 -27.86
CA ILE A 30 17.65 25.10 -29.18
C ILE A 30 17.35 24.08 -30.29
N ARG A 31 17.87 22.85 -30.17
CA ARG A 31 17.62 21.76 -31.13
C ARG A 31 16.34 20.96 -30.85
N ASN A 32 15.53 21.33 -29.85
CA ASN A 32 14.37 20.56 -29.38
C ASN A 32 14.72 19.11 -28.96
N GLU A 33 15.94 18.88 -28.49
CA GLU A 33 16.34 17.59 -27.90
C GLU A 33 15.98 17.51 -26.41
N ILE A 34 15.74 18.66 -25.77
CA ILE A 34 15.25 18.80 -24.40
C ILE A 34 13.97 19.62 -24.42
N VAL A 35 12.94 19.09 -23.76
CA VAL A 35 11.66 19.78 -23.54
C VAL A 35 11.52 20.00 -22.04
N ASP A 36 11.51 21.25 -21.60
CA ASP A 36 11.20 21.60 -20.21
C ASP A 36 9.67 21.56 -20.05
N LEU A 37 9.18 20.70 -19.14
CA LEU A 37 7.75 20.66 -18.81
C LEU A 37 7.41 21.81 -17.87
N GLY A 38 6.30 22.49 -18.13
CA GLY A 38 5.84 23.61 -17.33
C GLY A 38 4.88 23.20 -16.22
N ASP A 39 4.36 24.20 -15.52
CA ASP A 39 3.32 24.04 -14.50
C ASP A 39 1.99 23.49 -15.06
N ASP A 40 1.81 23.52 -16.38
CA ASP A 40 0.64 22.99 -17.08
C ASP A 40 0.47 21.48 -16.87
N VAL A 41 1.57 20.73 -16.78
CA VAL A 41 1.53 19.29 -16.49
C VAL A 41 1.02 19.04 -15.06
N ARG A 42 1.54 19.78 -14.08
CA ARG A 42 1.08 19.69 -12.68
C ARG A 42 -0.39 20.11 -12.59
N ALA A 43 -0.77 21.22 -13.21
CA ALA A 43 -2.14 21.72 -13.20
C ALA A 43 -3.13 20.72 -13.82
N ALA A 44 -2.76 20.07 -14.93
CA ALA A 44 -3.57 19.02 -15.55
C ALA A 44 -3.74 17.82 -14.61
N TYR A 45 -2.66 17.34 -14.01
CA TYR A 45 -2.70 16.26 -13.02
C TYR A 45 -3.62 16.62 -11.83
N LEU A 46 -3.47 17.81 -11.23
CA LEU A 46 -4.27 18.23 -10.08
C LEU A 46 -5.76 18.38 -10.43
N ALA A 47 -6.08 18.87 -11.64
CA ALA A 47 -7.46 18.99 -12.08
C ALA A 47 -8.13 17.62 -12.24
N GLU A 48 -7.42 16.64 -12.82
CA GLU A 48 -7.94 15.28 -12.94
C GLU A 48 -8.01 14.55 -11.59
N ALA A 49 -7.01 14.73 -10.72
CA ALA A 49 -7.00 14.18 -9.37
C ALA A 49 -8.16 14.73 -8.53
N ALA A 50 -8.45 16.03 -8.60
CA ALA A 50 -9.57 16.65 -7.91
C ALA A 50 -10.92 16.08 -8.38
N ALA A 51 -11.02 15.68 -9.64
CA ALA A 51 -12.22 15.06 -10.20
C ALA A 51 -12.49 13.62 -9.71
N LEU A 52 -11.53 12.99 -9.01
CA LEU A 52 -11.73 11.68 -8.37
C LEU A 52 -12.62 11.78 -7.11
N ALA A 53 -12.79 12.97 -6.55
CA ALA A 53 -13.64 13.23 -5.39
C ALA A 53 -15.07 12.72 -5.62
N GLY A 54 -15.55 11.81 -4.77
CA GLY A 54 -16.78 11.06 -4.98
C GLY A 54 -18.04 11.71 -4.39
N ALA A 55 -17.88 12.73 -3.56
CA ALA A 55 -18.96 13.33 -2.78
C ALA A 55 -19.04 14.86 -2.97
N PRO A 56 -19.68 15.37 -4.03
CA PRO A 56 -19.68 16.81 -4.35
C PRO A 56 -20.35 17.68 -3.29
N ASP A 57 -21.36 17.15 -2.58
CA ASP A 57 -22.11 17.87 -1.55
C ASP A 57 -21.52 17.71 -0.13
N LEU A 58 -20.39 17.01 0.02
CA LEU A 58 -19.75 16.82 1.31
C LEU A 58 -19.05 18.10 1.76
N ASP A 59 -19.40 18.61 2.93
CA ASP A 59 -18.65 19.69 3.56
C ASP A 59 -17.33 19.14 4.12
N ARG A 60 -16.23 19.50 3.46
CA ARG A 60 -14.86 19.10 3.81
C ARG A 60 -14.16 20.08 4.75
N ARG A 61 -14.78 21.23 5.04
CA ARG A 61 -14.20 22.30 5.88
C ARG A 61 -14.15 21.90 7.34
N GLY A 62 -13.14 22.41 8.05
CA GLY A 62 -12.95 22.18 9.48
C GLY A 62 -12.55 20.74 9.85
N LEU A 63 -12.18 19.91 8.86
CA LEU A 63 -11.38 18.71 9.08
C LEU A 63 -9.92 19.16 9.20
N THR A 64 -9.34 19.09 10.40
CA THR A 64 -7.94 19.49 10.62
C THR A 64 -7.01 18.36 10.20
N VAL A 65 -6.13 18.62 9.24
CA VAL A 65 -5.17 17.63 8.72
C VAL A 65 -3.74 18.06 9.04
N ALA A 66 -2.97 17.19 9.69
CA ALA A 66 -1.51 17.34 9.79
C ALA A 66 -0.84 16.54 8.67
N TYR A 67 0.10 17.15 7.94
CA TYR A 67 0.69 16.59 6.74
C TYR A 67 2.21 16.72 6.71
N THR A 68 2.91 15.75 6.12
CA THR A 68 4.34 15.88 5.77
C THR A 68 4.65 15.21 4.43
N PRO A 69 5.41 15.84 3.53
CA PRO A 69 5.96 15.19 2.35
C PRO A 69 7.33 14.56 2.60
N LEU A 70 7.86 14.57 3.84
CA LEU A 70 9.19 14.06 4.20
C LEU A 70 10.32 14.64 3.33
N HIS A 71 10.32 15.96 3.09
CA HIS A 71 11.21 16.65 2.13
C HIS A 71 11.06 16.19 0.68
N GLY A 72 9.90 15.63 0.35
CA GLY A 72 9.53 15.14 -0.96
C GLY A 72 8.92 16.17 -1.88
N VAL A 73 8.72 15.76 -3.13
CA VAL A 73 8.11 16.57 -4.19
C VAL A 73 6.59 16.71 -4.05
N GLY A 74 5.96 15.89 -3.19
CA GLY A 74 4.51 15.86 -3.00
C GLY A 74 3.91 17.09 -2.30
N GLY A 75 4.73 17.88 -1.59
CA GLY A 75 4.27 18.96 -0.71
C GLY A 75 3.32 19.95 -1.39
N GLN A 76 3.78 20.57 -2.46
CA GLN A 76 2.99 21.53 -3.23
C GLN A 76 1.75 20.87 -3.86
N CYS A 77 1.89 19.66 -4.40
CA CYS A 77 0.79 18.95 -5.07
C CYS A 77 -0.35 18.61 -4.10
N VAL A 78 -0.05 18.08 -2.91
CA VAL A 78 -1.08 17.75 -1.91
C VAL A 78 -1.75 19.01 -1.38
N GLU A 79 -1.00 20.06 -1.06
CA GLU A 79 -1.59 21.32 -0.58
C GLU A 79 -2.55 21.94 -1.62
N GLU A 80 -2.12 22.04 -2.88
CA GLU A 80 -2.95 22.57 -3.98
C GLU A 80 -4.18 21.69 -4.23
N LEU A 81 -4.02 20.36 -4.22
CA LEU A 81 -5.11 19.41 -4.43
C LEU A 81 -6.15 19.49 -3.30
N MET A 82 -5.70 19.52 -2.05
CA MET A 82 -6.58 19.58 -0.90
C MET A 82 -7.39 20.88 -0.87
N VAL A 83 -6.77 22.02 -1.20
CA VAL A 83 -7.50 23.30 -1.35
C VAL A 83 -8.49 23.22 -2.51
N ALA A 84 -8.11 22.68 -3.66
CA ALA A 84 -9.01 22.50 -4.80
C ALA A 84 -10.20 21.58 -4.47
N ALA A 85 -10.00 20.59 -3.62
CA ALA A 85 -11.05 19.72 -3.11
C ALA A 85 -11.93 20.38 -2.04
N GLY A 86 -11.55 21.54 -1.49
CA GLY A 86 -12.36 22.30 -0.53
C GLY A 86 -12.00 22.07 0.94
N PHE A 87 -10.81 21.53 1.24
CA PHE A 87 -10.25 21.52 2.59
C PHE A 87 -9.62 22.89 2.91
N ASP A 88 -9.76 23.35 4.17
CA ASP A 88 -9.31 24.68 4.62
C ASP A 88 -8.36 24.66 5.83
N ALA A 89 -8.11 23.49 6.42
CA ALA A 89 -7.32 23.32 7.64
C ALA A 89 -6.20 22.27 7.47
N ILE A 90 -5.33 22.47 6.48
CA ILE A 90 -4.15 21.62 6.24
C ILE A 90 -2.93 22.28 6.87
N HIS A 91 -2.24 21.53 7.72
CA HIS A 91 -1.04 21.96 8.43
C HIS A 91 0.13 21.08 8.00
N THR A 92 1.03 21.62 7.19
CA THR A 92 2.22 20.91 6.73
C THR A 92 3.38 21.10 7.71
N GLU A 93 4.07 20.02 8.07
CA GLU A 93 5.25 20.04 8.94
C GLU A 93 6.34 20.96 8.37
N PRO A 94 6.57 22.15 8.98
CA PRO A 94 7.38 23.19 8.37
C PRO A 94 8.81 22.75 8.09
N SER A 95 9.36 21.89 8.95
CA SER A 95 10.73 21.41 8.82
C SER A 95 10.93 20.33 7.75
N GLN A 96 9.85 19.84 7.13
CA GLN A 96 9.86 18.79 6.10
C GLN A 96 9.10 19.20 4.84
N ARG A 97 8.63 20.45 4.73
CA ARG A 97 7.76 20.92 3.65
C ARG A 97 8.47 21.05 2.30
N GLU A 98 9.67 21.64 2.30
CA GLU A 98 10.42 21.91 1.07
C GLU A 98 11.19 20.67 0.61
N PRO A 99 11.32 20.43 -0.71
CA PRO A 99 12.15 19.35 -1.21
C PRO A 99 13.61 19.49 -0.79
N ASP A 100 14.17 18.46 -0.17
CA ASP A 100 15.58 18.38 0.24
C ASP A 100 16.09 16.94 0.09
N GLY A 101 17.03 16.74 -0.84
CA GLY A 101 17.60 15.44 -1.18
C GLY A 101 18.51 14.84 -0.10
N ASP A 102 18.91 15.62 0.92
CA ASP A 102 19.67 15.13 2.07
C ASP A 102 18.77 14.57 3.18
N PHE A 103 17.44 14.78 3.09
CA PHE A 103 16.44 14.33 4.06
C PHE A 103 16.83 14.58 5.53
N PRO A 104 17.21 15.82 5.91
CA PRO A 104 18.03 16.12 7.10
C PRO A 104 17.38 15.81 8.45
N THR A 105 16.11 15.40 8.45
CA THR A 105 15.30 15.20 9.65
C THR A 105 15.02 13.74 9.97
N VAL A 106 15.35 12.82 9.05
CA VAL A 106 15.03 11.39 9.15
C VAL A 106 16.25 10.57 8.77
N ALA A 107 16.40 9.38 9.36
CA ALA A 107 17.48 8.47 8.99
C ALA A 107 17.25 7.83 7.60
N PHE A 108 15.97 7.60 7.27
CA PHE A 108 15.53 7.06 5.99
C PHE A 108 14.13 7.61 5.70
N PRO A 109 13.89 8.22 4.52
CA PRO A 109 12.65 8.93 4.23
C PRO A 109 11.56 7.97 3.73
N ASN A 110 11.14 7.04 4.59
CA ASN A 110 9.98 6.17 4.37
C ASN A 110 9.09 6.25 5.61
N PRO A 111 7.80 6.58 5.49
CA PRO A 111 6.91 6.71 6.64
C PRO A 111 6.69 5.40 7.44
N GLU A 112 7.10 4.24 6.92
CA GLU A 112 7.15 2.98 7.68
C GLU A 112 8.32 2.91 8.67
N GLU A 113 9.35 3.75 8.50
CA GLU A 113 10.56 3.68 9.31
C GLU A 113 10.40 4.38 10.67
N PRO A 114 10.98 3.81 11.74
CA PRO A 114 10.97 4.45 13.05
C PRO A 114 11.54 5.88 12.99
N GLY A 115 10.79 6.83 13.56
CA GLY A 115 11.17 8.24 13.62
C GLY A 115 10.73 9.08 12.41
N ALA A 116 10.30 8.47 11.30
CA ALA A 116 9.88 9.22 10.12
C ALA A 116 8.60 10.04 10.38
N MET A 117 7.67 9.50 11.17
CA MET A 117 6.38 10.12 11.48
C MET A 117 6.41 11.07 12.69
N ASP A 118 7.47 11.08 13.49
CA ASP A 118 7.49 11.74 14.80
C ASP A 118 7.15 13.24 14.72
N ARG A 119 7.68 13.95 13.71
CA ARG A 119 7.45 15.39 13.57
C ARG A 119 6.00 15.72 13.19
N VAL A 120 5.43 15.02 12.22
CA VAL A 120 4.04 15.24 11.82
C VAL A 120 3.06 14.81 12.93
N LEU A 121 3.40 13.81 13.73
CA LEU A 121 2.62 13.43 14.92
C LEU A 121 2.69 14.49 16.03
N ALA A 122 3.84 15.13 16.22
CA ALA A 122 3.97 16.26 17.14
C ALA A 122 3.14 17.46 16.66
N LEU A 123 3.20 17.79 15.36
CA LEU A 123 2.35 18.81 14.74
C LEU A 123 0.86 18.47 14.92
N ALA A 124 0.47 17.22 14.68
CA ALA A 124 -0.90 16.75 14.85
C ALA A 124 -1.40 16.98 16.28
N THR A 125 -0.55 16.76 17.28
CA THR A 125 -0.88 17.04 18.68
C THR A 125 -1.04 18.55 18.93
N GLU A 126 -0.16 19.37 18.36
CA GLU A 126 -0.21 20.84 18.50
C GLU A 126 -1.49 21.45 17.92
N VAL A 127 -1.88 21.02 16.72
CA VAL A 127 -3.04 21.59 16.00
C VAL A 127 -4.36 20.87 16.32
N GLY A 128 -4.32 19.77 17.07
CA GLY A 128 -5.48 18.93 17.33
C GLY A 128 -6.05 18.31 16.06
N ALA A 129 -5.19 17.69 15.25
CA ALA A 129 -5.57 17.14 13.95
C ALA A 129 -6.58 15.98 14.07
N ASP A 130 -7.57 15.97 13.18
CA ASP A 130 -8.50 14.84 13.00
C ASP A 130 -7.86 13.70 12.20
N LEU A 131 -6.81 14.01 11.43
CA LEU A 131 -6.16 13.11 10.48
C LEU A 131 -4.68 13.49 10.31
N VAL A 132 -3.81 12.48 10.25
CA VAL A 132 -2.39 12.66 9.92
C VAL A 132 -2.09 11.93 8.61
N LEU A 133 -1.46 12.62 7.68
CA LEU A 133 -1.06 12.09 6.38
C LEU A 133 0.45 12.28 6.17
N ALA A 134 1.10 11.31 5.53
CA ALA A 134 2.48 11.47 5.08
C ALA A 134 2.69 10.79 3.73
N ASN A 135 3.44 11.44 2.85
CA ASN A 135 3.95 10.83 1.64
C ASN A 135 5.46 10.53 1.79
N ASP A 136 5.94 9.54 1.03
CA ASP A 136 7.37 9.37 0.79
C ASP A 136 7.88 10.41 -0.25
N PRO A 137 9.20 10.54 -0.45
CA PRO A 137 9.76 11.66 -1.21
C PRO A 137 9.31 11.82 -2.65
N ASP A 138 9.00 10.74 -3.36
CA ASP A 138 8.47 10.76 -4.73
C ASP A 138 6.93 10.78 -4.77
N ALA A 139 6.30 10.82 -3.60
CA ALA A 139 4.87 10.94 -3.36
C ALA A 139 4.01 9.80 -3.92
N ASP A 140 4.61 8.63 -4.08
CA ASP A 140 3.91 7.44 -4.59
C ASP A 140 3.25 6.64 -3.44
N ARG A 141 3.67 6.81 -2.19
CA ARG A 141 3.06 6.18 -1.00
C ARG A 141 2.26 7.13 -0.14
N LEU A 142 1.34 6.55 0.64
CA LEU A 142 0.58 7.26 1.67
C LEU A 142 0.58 6.50 3.00
N ALA A 143 1.10 7.14 4.04
CA ALA A 143 0.88 6.73 5.41
C ALA A 143 -0.24 7.56 6.07
N VAL A 144 -0.96 6.92 6.98
CA VAL A 144 -2.08 7.53 7.69
C VAL A 144 -2.01 7.23 9.17
N ALA A 145 -2.24 8.23 10.01
CA ALA A 145 -2.51 8.06 11.43
C ALA A 145 -3.85 8.71 11.81
N LEU A 146 -4.54 8.11 12.80
CA LEU A 146 -5.81 8.58 13.33
C LEU A 146 -5.68 8.91 14.82
N PRO A 147 -6.46 9.86 15.35
CA PRO A 147 -6.58 10.07 16.79
C PRO A 147 -6.95 8.77 17.51
N ASP A 148 -6.21 8.45 18.55
CA ASP A 148 -6.39 7.26 19.38
C ASP A 148 -5.98 7.60 20.82
N GLY A 149 -6.97 7.68 21.71
CA GLY A 149 -6.76 8.07 23.10
C GLY A 149 -5.94 7.06 23.92
N ASP A 150 -5.82 5.82 23.45
CA ASP A 150 -5.03 4.78 24.09
C ASP A 150 -3.60 4.69 23.54
N ALA A 151 -3.31 5.37 22.42
CA ALA A 151 -1.99 5.37 21.82
C ALA A 151 -1.03 6.32 22.55
N ALA A 152 0.22 5.87 22.73
CA ALA A 152 1.28 6.73 23.22
C ALA A 152 1.54 7.86 22.20
N GLY A 153 1.17 9.09 22.54
CA GLY A 153 1.22 10.24 21.64
C GLY A 153 -0.13 10.64 21.02
N GLY A 154 -1.23 9.95 21.37
CA GLY A 154 -2.59 10.35 20.99
C GLY A 154 -3.02 10.00 19.57
N TYR A 155 -2.14 9.34 18.80
CA TYR A 155 -2.40 8.93 17.43
C TYR A 155 -1.89 7.50 17.18
N ARG A 156 -2.64 6.75 16.36
CA ARG A 156 -2.28 5.40 15.94
C ARG A 156 -2.11 5.33 14.43
N MET A 157 -0.97 4.79 14.00
CA MET A 157 -0.70 4.47 12.60
C MET A 157 -1.65 3.37 12.11
N LEU A 158 -2.14 3.52 10.90
CA LEU A 158 -2.82 2.45 10.17
C LEU A 158 -1.80 1.64 9.36
N SER A 159 -2.00 0.34 9.25
CA SER A 159 -1.23 -0.47 8.28
C SER A 159 -1.70 -0.14 6.86
N GLY A 160 -0.86 -0.44 5.85
CA GLY A 160 -1.26 -0.19 4.46
C GLY A 160 -2.50 -0.98 4.04
N ASP A 161 -2.66 -2.20 4.57
CA ASP A 161 -3.89 -2.98 4.40
C ASP A 161 -5.12 -2.30 4.99
N GLN A 162 -5.00 -1.64 6.15
CA GLN A 162 -6.11 -0.91 6.77
C GLN A 162 -6.50 0.32 5.95
N VAL A 163 -5.51 1.06 5.46
CA VAL A 163 -5.73 2.23 4.58
C VAL A 163 -6.39 1.78 3.27
N GLY A 164 -5.86 0.74 2.64
CA GLY A 164 -6.39 0.17 1.39
C GLY A 164 -7.83 -0.34 1.55
N ALA A 165 -8.14 -1.02 2.65
CA ALA A 165 -9.50 -1.49 2.95
C ALA A 165 -10.49 -0.35 3.21
N LEU A 166 -10.07 0.69 3.94
CA LEU A 166 -10.89 1.88 4.18
C LEU A 166 -11.19 2.63 2.88
N LEU A 167 -10.16 2.87 2.05
CA LEU A 167 -10.33 3.47 0.72
C LEU A 167 -11.29 2.64 -0.14
N ALA A 168 -11.09 1.32 -0.19
CA ALA A 168 -11.92 0.43 -0.99
C ALA A 168 -13.37 0.47 -0.55
N ASP A 169 -13.64 0.34 0.76
CA ASP A 169 -15.02 0.32 1.25
C ASP A 169 -15.72 1.66 1.01
N TYR A 170 -15.02 2.77 1.23
CA TYR A 170 -15.53 4.10 0.95
C TYR A 170 -15.86 4.30 -0.54
N LEU A 171 -14.92 3.99 -1.44
CA LEU A 171 -15.08 4.16 -2.87
C LEU A 171 -16.16 3.22 -3.45
N LEU A 172 -16.27 2.00 -2.92
CA LEU A 172 -17.31 1.04 -3.33
C LEU A 172 -18.70 1.41 -2.79
N SER A 173 -18.78 2.17 -1.69
CA SER A 173 -20.04 2.71 -1.17
C SER A 173 -20.58 3.89 -1.98
N GLN A 174 -19.74 4.54 -2.80
CA GLN A 174 -20.20 5.63 -3.66
C GLN A 174 -21.06 5.09 -4.82
N PRO A 175 -22.12 5.81 -5.22
CA PRO A 175 -22.93 5.46 -6.38
C PRO A 175 -22.08 5.32 -7.64
N ALA A 176 -22.32 4.26 -8.38
CA ALA A 176 -21.60 3.97 -9.62
C ALA A 176 -22.41 3.02 -10.49
N ASP A 177 -22.40 3.28 -11.79
CA ASP A 177 -22.95 2.37 -12.79
C ASP A 177 -21.86 1.44 -13.33
N GLY A 178 -22.29 0.31 -13.89
CA GLY A 178 -21.44 -0.64 -14.59
C GLY A 178 -20.59 -1.55 -13.69
N PRO A 179 -19.85 -2.49 -14.30
CA PRO A 179 -18.91 -3.36 -13.59
C PRO A 179 -17.83 -2.57 -12.86
N ARG A 180 -17.36 -3.08 -11.73
CA ARG A 180 -16.31 -2.44 -10.93
C ARG A 180 -15.22 -3.44 -10.62
N LEU A 181 -13.97 -3.01 -10.65
CA LEU A 181 -12.81 -3.81 -10.28
C LEU A 181 -12.03 -3.15 -9.13
N VAL A 182 -11.65 -3.97 -8.15
CA VAL A 182 -10.58 -3.65 -7.20
C VAL A 182 -9.46 -4.68 -7.30
N ALA A 183 -8.22 -4.27 -7.06
CA ALA A 183 -7.06 -5.17 -7.15
C ALA A 183 -6.06 -4.97 -6.01
N THR A 184 -5.38 -6.04 -5.62
CA THR A 184 -4.26 -5.96 -4.67
C THR A 184 -3.25 -7.06 -4.97
N THR A 185 -2.18 -7.14 -4.18
CA THR A 185 -1.12 -8.13 -4.38
C THR A 185 -1.30 -9.34 -3.48
N ILE A 186 -0.70 -10.46 -3.88
CA ILE A 186 -0.67 -11.70 -3.11
C ILE A 186 -0.17 -11.49 -1.67
N VAL A 187 0.73 -10.53 -1.43
CA VAL A 187 1.31 -10.25 -0.11
C VAL A 187 0.48 -9.28 0.73
N SER A 188 -0.52 -8.63 0.11
CA SER A 188 -1.47 -7.76 0.80
C SER A 188 -2.64 -8.56 1.37
N SER A 189 -3.36 -7.98 2.31
CA SER A 189 -4.43 -8.64 3.04
C SER A 189 -5.56 -9.14 2.12
N GLN A 190 -6.09 -10.31 2.42
CA GLN A 190 -7.31 -10.82 1.81
C GLN A 190 -8.56 -10.00 2.15
N LEU A 191 -8.48 -9.03 3.06
CA LEU A 191 -9.59 -8.16 3.42
C LEU A 191 -10.26 -7.52 2.20
N LEU A 192 -9.47 -7.07 1.20
CA LEU A 192 -10.01 -6.51 -0.03
C LEU A 192 -10.89 -7.50 -0.81
N ARG A 193 -10.49 -8.77 -0.86
CA ARG A 193 -11.27 -9.82 -1.51
C ARG A 193 -12.66 -9.94 -0.87
N TYR A 194 -12.73 -9.98 0.45
CA TYR A 194 -14.02 -10.08 1.15
C TYR A 194 -14.87 -8.82 1.02
N LEU A 195 -14.25 -7.63 0.98
CA LEU A 195 -14.96 -6.39 0.68
C LEU A 195 -15.55 -6.41 -0.74
N ALA A 196 -14.77 -6.88 -1.72
CA ALA A 196 -15.21 -7.00 -3.10
C ALA A 196 -16.36 -8.01 -3.25
N GLU A 197 -16.27 -9.17 -2.60
CA GLU A 197 -17.31 -10.19 -2.55
C GLU A 197 -18.60 -9.63 -1.91
N ALA A 198 -18.49 -8.93 -0.78
CA ALA A 198 -19.63 -8.31 -0.10
C ALA A 198 -20.30 -7.19 -0.92
N ALA A 199 -19.51 -6.47 -1.73
CA ALA A 199 -20.02 -5.42 -2.62
C ALA A 199 -20.48 -5.95 -3.99
N GLY A 200 -20.28 -7.25 -4.29
CA GLY A 200 -20.62 -7.86 -5.57
C GLY A 200 -19.80 -7.31 -6.75
N VAL A 201 -18.54 -6.94 -6.52
CA VAL A 201 -17.64 -6.38 -7.55
C VAL A 201 -16.50 -7.34 -7.91
N ALA A 202 -15.85 -7.10 -9.04
CA ALA A 202 -14.72 -7.91 -9.45
C ALA A 202 -13.50 -7.65 -8.56
N TYR A 203 -12.74 -8.71 -8.31
CA TYR A 203 -11.49 -8.71 -7.56
C TYR A 203 -10.37 -9.33 -8.40
N ARG A 204 -9.15 -8.77 -8.29
CA ARG A 204 -7.93 -9.37 -8.83
C ARG A 204 -6.83 -9.37 -7.78
N GLU A 205 -6.18 -10.52 -7.61
CA GLU A 205 -4.96 -10.67 -6.84
C GLU A 205 -3.79 -10.80 -7.82
N THR A 206 -2.72 -10.03 -7.63
CA THR A 206 -1.57 -9.99 -8.54
C THR A 206 -0.25 -10.26 -7.82
N LEU A 207 0.84 -10.47 -8.55
CA LEU A 207 2.17 -10.47 -7.91
C LEU A 207 2.50 -9.08 -7.31
N THR A 208 3.47 -9.04 -6.39
CA THR A 208 4.04 -7.79 -5.87
C THR A 208 4.68 -6.97 -7.00
N GLY A 209 4.45 -5.66 -6.96
CA GLY A 209 4.87 -4.64 -7.91
C GLY A 209 3.67 -4.04 -8.64
N PHE A 210 3.49 -2.73 -8.52
CA PHE A 210 2.34 -2.00 -9.06
C PHE A 210 2.09 -2.19 -10.56
N LYS A 211 3.14 -2.48 -11.34
CA LYS A 211 3.01 -2.87 -12.76
C LYS A 211 2.00 -4.01 -12.97
N TRP A 212 1.88 -4.95 -12.03
CA TRP A 212 0.94 -6.06 -12.13
C TRP A 212 -0.50 -5.62 -11.86
N ILE A 213 -0.71 -4.72 -10.89
CA ILE A 213 -2.02 -4.10 -10.64
C ILE A 213 -2.47 -3.31 -11.86
N ALA A 214 -1.62 -2.43 -12.38
CA ALA A 214 -1.92 -1.63 -13.57
C ALA A 214 -2.22 -2.50 -14.79
N ASN A 215 -1.42 -3.55 -15.03
CA ASN A 215 -1.68 -4.49 -16.13
C ASN A 215 -3.00 -5.24 -15.96
N ALA A 216 -3.34 -5.68 -14.74
CA ALA A 216 -4.61 -6.35 -14.46
C ALA A 216 -5.80 -5.41 -14.68
N ALA A 217 -5.70 -4.15 -14.25
CA ALA A 217 -6.71 -3.12 -14.49
C ALA A 217 -6.90 -2.87 -15.99
N MET A 218 -5.81 -2.62 -16.73
CA MET A 218 -5.87 -2.41 -18.19
C MET A 218 -6.45 -3.61 -18.94
N ALA A 219 -6.05 -4.83 -18.59
CA ALA A 219 -6.55 -6.04 -19.23
C ALA A 219 -8.05 -6.24 -18.93
N TRP A 220 -8.48 -5.97 -17.70
CA TRP A 220 -9.88 -6.06 -17.32
C TRP A 220 -10.74 -5.01 -18.02
N SER A 221 -10.29 -3.75 -18.09
CA SER A 221 -11.01 -2.66 -18.77
C SER A 221 -11.05 -2.86 -20.29
N ALA A 222 -10.10 -3.58 -20.88
CA ALA A 222 -10.08 -3.93 -22.30
C ALA A 222 -11.01 -5.10 -22.68
N ASP A 223 -11.50 -5.88 -21.71
CA ASP A 223 -12.41 -7.00 -21.95
C ASP A 223 -13.82 -6.48 -22.26
N PRO A 224 -14.42 -6.81 -23.43
CA PRO A 224 -15.78 -6.41 -23.78
C PRO A 224 -16.86 -6.81 -22.74
N ALA A 225 -16.62 -7.84 -21.93
CA ALA A 225 -17.53 -8.23 -20.85
C ALA A 225 -17.64 -7.16 -19.74
N ASN A 226 -16.65 -6.26 -19.65
CA ASN A 226 -16.59 -5.19 -18.66
C ASN A 226 -16.86 -3.81 -19.27
N ALA A 227 -17.47 -3.75 -20.47
CA ALA A 227 -17.78 -2.49 -21.13
C ALA A 227 -18.62 -1.55 -20.24
N GLY A 228 -18.20 -0.29 -20.15
CA GLY A 228 -18.80 0.71 -19.24
C GLY A 228 -18.46 0.50 -17.77
N GLY A 229 -17.57 -0.45 -17.46
CA GLY A 229 -17.02 -0.65 -16.12
C GLY A 229 -15.83 0.26 -15.85
N ARG A 230 -15.38 0.25 -14.59
CA ARG A 230 -14.23 1.04 -14.14
C ARG A 230 -13.36 0.28 -13.16
N PHE A 231 -12.05 0.48 -13.26
CA PHE A 231 -11.14 0.19 -12.16
C PHE A 231 -11.33 1.23 -11.06
N VAL A 232 -11.70 0.76 -9.86
CA VAL A 232 -12.02 1.63 -8.72
C VAL A 232 -10.76 2.03 -7.98
N MET A 233 -9.96 1.04 -7.59
CA MET A 233 -8.66 1.25 -6.94
C MET A 233 -7.84 -0.03 -6.92
N GLY A 234 -6.54 0.12 -6.66
CA GLY A 234 -5.71 -0.99 -6.22
C GLY A 234 -4.63 -0.56 -5.25
N TYR A 235 -4.11 -1.51 -4.48
CA TYR A 235 -3.11 -1.20 -3.47
C TYR A 235 -2.12 -2.33 -3.19
N GLU A 236 -0.97 -1.94 -2.64
CA GLU A 236 0.03 -2.80 -1.99
C GLU A 236 0.09 -2.46 -0.49
N GLU A 237 0.23 -3.48 0.35
CA GLU A 237 0.43 -3.40 1.80
C GLU A 237 1.53 -2.41 2.24
N ALA A 238 2.55 -2.20 1.39
CA ALA A 238 3.68 -1.30 1.57
C ALA A 238 3.33 0.15 1.20
N LEU A 239 2.14 0.59 1.65
CA LEU A 239 1.64 1.95 1.55
C LEU A 239 1.43 2.50 0.13
N GLY A 240 1.36 1.63 -0.89
CA GLY A 240 1.15 2.05 -2.27
C GLY A 240 -0.31 1.93 -2.69
N TYR A 241 -0.91 3.00 -3.22
CA TYR A 241 -2.31 3.00 -3.64
C TYR A 241 -2.48 3.70 -4.97
N THR A 242 -3.51 3.34 -5.73
CA THR A 242 -3.99 4.12 -6.86
C THR A 242 -5.51 4.16 -6.80
N VAL A 243 -6.09 5.32 -7.13
CA VAL A 243 -7.53 5.52 -7.18
C VAL A 243 -7.93 5.85 -8.61
N GLY A 244 -8.84 5.07 -9.17
CA GLY A 244 -9.24 5.20 -10.56
C GLY A 244 -8.12 4.83 -11.55
N GLU A 245 -8.21 5.40 -12.75
CA GLU A 245 -7.32 5.09 -13.88
C GLU A 245 -6.43 6.28 -14.28
N LEU A 246 -6.35 7.32 -13.45
CA LEU A 246 -5.62 8.56 -13.71
C LEU A 246 -4.14 8.29 -14.02
N VAL A 247 -3.49 7.52 -13.16
CA VAL A 247 -2.12 7.07 -13.37
C VAL A 247 -2.04 5.54 -13.35
N ARG A 248 -1.02 5.00 -14.01
CA ARG A 248 -0.72 3.56 -14.03
C ARG A 248 0.39 3.17 -13.06
N ASP A 249 0.48 3.93 -11.98
CA ASP A 249 1.43 3.73 -10.89
C ASP A 249 0.74 4.05 -9.55
N LYS A 250 1.48 3.93 -8.46
CA LYS A 250 1.03 4.41 -7.16
C LYS A 250 0.92 5.94 -7.20
N ASP A 251 -0.06 6.46 -6.49
CA ASP A 251 -0.38 7.87 -6.37
C ASP A 251 -0.78 8.19 -4.92
N GLY A 252 0.23 8.50 -4.11
CA GLY A 252 0.02 8.90 -2.73
C GLY A 252 -0.67 10.26 -2.59
N VAL A 253 -0.62 11.11 -3.62
CA VAL A 253 -1.20 12.45 -3.63
C VAL A 253 -2.72 12.38 -3.79
N SER A 254 -3.22 11.67 -4.80
CA SER A 254 -4.67 11.49 -4.95
C SER A 254 -5.25 10.60 -3.85
N ALA A 255 -4.52 9.58 -3.40
CA ALA A 255 -4.92 8.76 -2.25
C ALA A 255 -5.07 9.61 -0.97
N ALA A 256 -4.18 10.58 -0.73
CA ALA A 256 -4.26 11.47 0.43
C ALA A 256 -5.57 12.28 0.43
N MET A 257 -5.92 12.87 -0.71
CA MET A 257 -7.16 13.63 -0.88
C MET A 257 -8.40 12.75 -0.65
N ILE A 258 -8.43 11.56 -1.25
CA ILE A 258 -9.56 10.64 -1.10
C ILE A 258 -9.68 10.11 0.34
N PHE A 259 -8.55 9.89 1.03
CA PHE A 259 -8.58 9.49 2.43
C PHE A 259 -9.08 10.63 3.34
N ALA A 260 -8.69 11.88 3.07
CA ALA A 260 -9.24 13.03 3.77
C ALA A 260 -10.74 13.20 3.50
N GLU A 261 -11.19 12.92 2.27
CA GLU A 261 -12.62 12.90 1.93
C GLU A 261 -13.37 11.82 2.73
N LEU A 262 -12.79 10.61 2.84
CA LEU A 262 -13.30 9.53 3.67
C LEU A 262 -13.42 9.94 5.15
N ALA A 263 -12.45 10.70 5.67
CA ALA A 263 -12.49 11.22 7.04
C ALA A 263 -13.61 12.26 7.22
N ALA A 264 -13.73 13.22 6.30
CA ALA A 264 -14.83 14.18 6.29
C ALA A 264 -16.20 13.50 6.16
N TRP A 265 -16.30 12.45 5.32
CA TRP A 265 -17.53 11.68 5.10
C TRP A 265 -17.99 10.97 6.38
N ASN A 266 -17.06 10.42 7.16
CA ASN A 266 -17.33 9.84 8.48
C ASN A 266 -17.74 10.93 9.49
N ARG A 267 -17.00 12.04 9.54
CA ARG A 267 -17.30 13.18 10.42
C ARG A 267 -18.71 13.72 10.18
N ALA A 268 -19.12 13.90 8.93
CA ALA A 268 -20.47 14.36 8.57
C ALA A 268 -21.59 13.42 9.05
N ARG A 269 -21.25 12.16 9.36
CA ARG A 269 -22.17 11.13 9.91
C ARG A 269 -22.04 10.98 11.42
N GLY A 270 -21.26 11.83 12.09
CA GLY A 270 -20.97 11.71 13.53
C GLY A 270 -20.13 10.47 13.87
N ARG A 271 -19.32 10.00 12.92
CA ARG A 271 -18.49 8.79 13.06
C ARG A 271 -17.01 9.12 12.95
N THR A 272 -16.18 8.25 13.51
CA THR A 272 -14.73 8.28 13.31
C THR A 272 -14.31 7.28 12.24
N VAL A 273 -13.15 7.50 11.62
CA VAL A 273 -12.56 6.53 10.69
C VAL A 273 -12.21 5.21 11.38
N ALA A 274 -11.81 5.26 12.65
CA ALA A 274 -11.59 4.05 13.45
C ALA A 274 -12.89 3.23 13.59
N ALA A 275 -14.03 3.88 13.86
CA ALA A 275 -15.32 3.21 13.91
C ALA A 275 -15.76 2.64 12.54
N HIS A 276 -15.33 3.25 11.44
CA HIS A 276 -15.56 2.71 10.10
C HIS A 276 -14.76 1.41 9.88
N LEU A 277 -13.48 1.39 10.27
CA LEU A 277 -12.66 0.18 10.21
C LEU A 277 -13.22 -0.94 11.10
N ASP A 278 -13.74 -0.59 12.28
CA ASP A 278 -14.42 -1.51 13.19
C ASP A 278 -15.65 -2.17 12.53
N ASP A 279 -16.45 -1.39 11.78
CA ASP A 279 -17.60 -1.91 11.03
C ASP A 279 -17.19 -2.86 9.91
N ILE A 280 -16.12 -2.52 9.18
CA ILE A 280 -15.54 -3.41 8.17
C ILE A 280 -15.21 -4.76 8.82
N TYR A 281 -14.49 -4.75 9.94
CA TYR A 281 -14.12 -5.99 10.62
C TYR A 281 -15.31 -6.79 11.15
N ARG A 282 -16.36 -6.13 11.63
CA ARG A 282 -17.59 -6.83 12.02
C ARG A 282 -18.31 -7.45 10.83
N ARG A 283 -18.30 -6.79 9.68
CA ARG A 283 -19.03 -7.23 8.49
C ARG A 283 -18.34 -8.39 7.76
N VAL A 284 -17.02 -8.35 7.61
CA VAL A 284 -16.29 -9.31 6.77
C VAL A 284 -15.23 -10.14 7.52
N GLY A 285 -15.04 -9.89 8.82
CA GLY A 285 -14.03 -10.51 9.66
C GLY A 285 -12.87 -9.56 9.96
N LEU A 286 -12.22 -9.79 11.08
CA LEU A 286 -11.06 -9.03 11.53
C LEU A 286 -9.79 -9.66 10.97
N PHE A 287 -9.04 -8.87 10.20
CA PHE A 287 -7.76 -9.29 9.61
C PHE A 287 -6.62 -8.60 10.33
N LEU A 288 -5.58 -9.37 10.67
CA LEU A 288 -4.28 -8.83 11.05
C LEU A 288 -3.22 -9.42 10.13
N THR A 289 -2.32 -8.55 9.67
CA THR A 289 -1.17 -8.90 8.85
C THR A 289 0.14 -8.55 9.55
N GLU A 290 1.20 -9.26 9.22
CA GLU A 290 2.56 -8.96 9.68
C GLU A 290 3.59 -9.44 8.67
N GLN A 291 4.68 -8.69 8.52
CA GLN A 291 5.82 -9.06 7.67
C GLN A 291 7.06 -9.26 8.54
N VAL A 292 7.79 -10.35 8.28
CA VAL A 292 9.13 -10.58 8.82
C VAL A 292 10.12 -10.67 7.65
N SER A 293 11.23 -9.94 7.75
CA SER A 293 12.28 -9.93 6.75
C SER A 293 13.62 -10.35 7.36
N ILE A 294 14.16 -11.49 6.94
CA ILE A 294 15.48 -11.97 7.36
C ILE A 294 16.52 -11.53 6.33
N THR A 295 17.52 -10.75 6.76
CA THR A 295 18.65 -10.36 5.91
C THR A 295 19.78 -11.38 6.04
N ALA A 296 20.23 -11.93 4.91
CA ALA A 296 21.34 -12.88 4.86
C ALA A 296 22.43 -12.37 3.90
N PRO A 297 23.40 -11.58 4.37
CA PRO A 297 24.35 -10.91 3.49
C PRO A 297 25.32 -11.88 2.79
N GLY A 298 25.83 -11.45 1.64
CA GLY A 298 26.84 -12.16 0.86
C GLY A 298 26.31 -13.37 0.07
N SER A 299 27.19 -13.97 -0.74
CA SER A 299 26.85 -15.14 -1.57
C SER A 299 26.38 -16.34 -0.77
N ALA A 300 26.99 -16.58 0.40
CA ALA A 300 26.57 -17.64 1.32
C ALA A 300 25.15 -17.42 1.85
N GLY A 301 24.76 -16.16 2.11
CA GLY A 301 23.41 -15.82 2.53
C GLY A 301 22.38 -16.01 1.42
N LEU A 302 22.69 -15.62 0.18
CA LEU A 302 21.87 -15.91 -0.99
C LEU A 302 21.66 -17.42 -1.19
N GLN A 303 22.71 -18.22 -0.99
CA GLN A 303 22.59 -19.67 -1.09
C GLN A 303 21.66 -20.22 0.01
N ARG A 304 21.82 -19.78 1.27
CA ARG A 304 20.90 -20.17 2.36
C ARG A 304 19.44 -19.84 2.05
N ILE A 305 19.17 -18.68 1.44
CA ILE A 305 17.82 -18.31 1.03
C ILE A 305 17.27 -19.29 -0.02
N ARG A 306 18.06 -19.61 -1.05
CA ARG A 306 17.66 -20.58 -2.10
C ARG A 306 17.43 -21.98 -1.53
N ASP A 307 18.31 -22.44 -0.65
CA ASP A 307 18.20 -23.74 0.01
C ASP A 307 16.94 -23.79 0.88
N THR A 308 16.65 -22.70 1.60
CA THR A 308 15.42 -22.56 2.40
C THR A 308 14.17 -22.64 1.53
N MET A 309 14.10 -21.89 0.43
CA MET A 309 12.97 -21.94 -0.52
C MET A 309 12.82 -23.35 -1.10
N THR A 310 13.92 -23.98 -1.53
CA THR A 310 13.92 -25.34 -2.09
C THR A 310 13.41 -26.37 -1.08
N ARG A 311 13.82 -26.27 0.19
CA ARG A 311 13.33 -27.13 1.27
C ARG A 311 11.82 -27.01 1.45
N PHE A 312 11.31 -25.80 1.58
CA PHE A 312 9.87 -25.55 1.76
C PHE A 312 9.04 -25.94 0.53
N ARG A 313 9.62 -25.85 -0.67
CA ARG A 313 9.02 -26.31 -1.94
C ARG A 313 8.94 -27.83 -2.02
N THR A 314 10.02 -28.53 -1.65
CA THR A 314 10.10 -30.00 -1.76
C THR A 314 9.45 -30.74 -0.59
N ALA A 315 9.38 -30.11 0.57
CA ALA A 315 8.81 -30.66 1.79
C ALA A 315 7.90 -29.63 2.48
N ALA A 316 6.80 -29.28 1.81
CA ALA A 316 5.81 -28.35 2.35
C ALA A 316 5.28 -28.85 3.71
N PRO A 317 5.14 -27.96 4.71
CA PRO A 317 4.64 -28.37 6.02
C PRO A 317 3.18 -28.84 5.94
N ALA A 318 2.87 -29.94 6.62
CA ALA A 318 1.48 -30.38 6.77
C ALA A 318 0.70 -29.52 7.79
N THR A 319 1.42 -28.91 8.74
CA THR A 319 0.86 -28.03 9.76
C THR A 319 1.82 -26.90 10.11
N ILE A 320 1.28 -25.72 10.46
CA ILE A 320 2.04 -24.60 11.06
C ILE A 320 1.26 -24.13 12.29
N ALA A 321 1.94 -23.97 13.43
CA ALA A 321 1.31 -23.64 14.73
C ALA A 321 0.12 -24.58 15.09
N GLY A 322 0.19 -25.86 14.70
CA GLY A 322 -0.89 -26.83 14.91
C GLY A 322 -2.08 -26.70 13.96
N HIS A 323 -2.10 -25.72 13.05
CA HIS A 323 -3.13 -25.59 12.02
C HIS A 323 -2.75 -26.38 10.78
N ALA A 324 -3.69 -27.17 10.25
CA ALA A 324 -3.50 -27.91 9.00
C ALA A 324 -3.33 -26.96 7.81
N VAL A 325 -2.33 -27.23 6.97
CA VAL A 325 -2.19 -26.60 5.65
C VAL A 325 -3.23 -27.23 4.73
N THR A 326 -4.22 -26.45 4.31
CA THR A 326 -5.29 -26.90 3.42
C THR A 326 -4.91 -26.76 1.95
N GLU A 327 -3.99 -25.86 1.64
CA GLU A 327 -3.47 -25.65 0.29
C GLU A 327 -2.02 -25.14 0.37
N ALA A 328 -1.14 -25.73 -0.44
CA ALA A 328 0.23 -25.28 -0.65
C ALA A 328 0.39 -24.93 -2.14
N ILE A 329 0.61 -23.65 -2.43
CA ILE A 329 0.73 -23.12 -3.78
C ILE A 329 2.19 -22.69 -3.98
N ASP A 330 2.81 -23.20 -5.03
CA ASP A 330 4.13 -22.78 -5.47
C ASP A 330 4.00 -22.06 -6.81
N LEU A 331 4.46 -20.81 -6.86
CA LEU A 331 4.39 -20.01 -8.07
C LEU A 331 5.62 -20.18 -8.97
N GLU A 332 6.55 -21.11 -8.69
CA GLU A 332 7.75 -21.32 -9.53
C GLU A 332 7.41 -21.46 -11.03
N HIS A 333 6.27 -22.08 -11.34
CA HIS A 333 5.74 -22.26 -12.70
C HIS A 333 4.45 -21.47 -12.98
N GLY A 334 4.05 -20.59 -12.06
CA GLY A 334 2.76 -19.90 -12.05
C GLY A 334 1.61 -20.78 -11.54
N ALA A 335 0.49 -20.16 -11.17
CA ALA A 335 -0.72 -20.86 -10.71
C ALA A 335 -1.97 -20.04 -11.01
N GLY A 336 -2.93 -20.64 -11.75
CA GLY A 336 -4.12 -19.93 -12.20
C GLY A 336 -3.76 -18.72 -13.06
N ASP A 337 -4.25 -17.53 -12.69
CA ASP A 337 -3.95 -16.27 -13.36
C ASP A 337 -2.64 -15.62 -12.90
N LEU A 338 -1.95 -16.19 -11.89
CA LEU A 338 -0.69 -15.68 -11.39
C LEU A 338 0.48 -16.22 -12.22
N PRO A 339 1.35 -15.36 -12.77
CA PRO A 339 2.51 -15.79 -13.54
C PRO A 339 3.60 -16.37 -12.63
N ALA A 340 4.62 -16.97 -13.27
CA ALA A 340 5.74 -17.58 -12.57
C ALA A 340 6.52 -16.58 -11.70
N ALA A 341 6.80 -16.97 -10.46
CA ALA A 341 7.56 -16.21 -9.47
C ALA A 341 8.12 -17.12 -8.37
N ASP A 342 9.23 -16.75 -7.74
CA ASP A 342 9.76 -17.49 -6.59
C ASP A 342 8.96 -17.16 -5.32
N VAL A 343 7.79 -17.78 -5.17
CA VAL A 343 6.85 -17.53 -4.07
C VAL A 343 6.20 -18.84 -3.64
N LEU A 344 6.15 -19.07 -2.34
CA LEU A 344 5.37 -20.13 -1.71
C LEU A 344 4.22 -19.52 -0.92
N ILE A 345 3.02 -20.04 -1.08
CA ILE A 345 1.81 -19.62 -0.36
C ILE A 345 1.21 -20.83 0.32
N TRP A 346 1.02 -20.75 1.63
CA TRP A 346 0.28 -21.73 2.41
C TRP A 346 -1.02 -21.12 2.91
N ARG A 347 -2.15 -21.72 2.53
CA ARG A 347 -3.44 -21.45 3.15
C ARG A 347 -3.68 -22.51 4.21
N LEU A 348 -4.04 -22.06 5.40
CA LEU A 348 -4.26 -22.92 6.55
C LEU A 348 -5.70 -22.83 7.03
N ALA A 349 -6.14 -23.89 7.71
CA ALA A 349 -7.48 -23.98 8.26
C ALA A 349 -7.84 -22.73 9.08
N GLY A 350 -9.10 -22.29 8.96
CA GLY A 350 -9.63 -21.13 9.68
C GLY A 350 -9.13 -19.77 9.19
N GLY A 351 -8.84 -19.62 7.89
CA GLY A 351 -8.56 -18.32 7.27
C GLY A 351 -7.19 -17.74 7.56
N ARG A 352 -6.20 -18.61 7.83
CA ARG A 352 -4.81 -18.22 8.08
C ARG A 352 -3.99 -18.37 6.81
N ARG A 353 -2.99 -17.53 6.61
CA ARG A 353 -2.13 -17.56 5.44
C ARG A 353 -0.70 -17.23 5.81
N VAL A 354 0.23 -17.94 5.19
CA VAL A 354 1.66 -17.64 5.24
C VAL A 354 2.18 -17.57 3.81
N ILE A 355 2.94 -16.54 3.49
CA ILE A 355 3.59 -16.37 2.19
C ILE A 355 5.07 -16.20 2.42
N MET A 356 5.89 -16.90 1.65
CA MET A 356 7.35 -16.79 1.70
C MET A 356 7.89 -16.48 0.31
N ARG A 357 8.76 -15.47 0.22
CA ARG A 357 9.45 -15.12 -1.02
C ARG A 357 10.81 -14.44 -0.75
N PRO A 358 11.83 -14.67 -1.58
CA PRO A 358 13.01 -13.84 -1.58
C PRO A 358 12.70 -12.43 -2.10
N SER A 359 13.50 -11.47 -1.64
CA SER A 359 13.59 -10.16 -2.28
C SER A 359 14.32 -10.30 -3.62
N GLY A 360 13.86 -9.57 -4.64
CA GLY A 360 14.47 -9.59 -5.96
C GLY A 360 15.74 -8.73 -6.07
N THR A 361 15.89 -7.75 -5.17
CA THR A 361 16.95 -6.73 -5.23
C THR A 361 17.95 -6.83 -4.07
N GLU A 362 17.58 -7.52 -3.00
CA GLU A 362 18.37 -7.59 -1.78
C GLU A 362 18.45 -9.05 -1.29
N PRO A 363 19.51 -9.44 -0.56
CA PRO A 363 19.63 -10.80 -0.03
C PRO A 363 18.76 -10.96 1.23
N LYS A 364 17.44 -10.82 1.06
CA LYS A 364 16.44 -10.89 2.12
C LYS A 364 15.41 -11.98 1.80
N LEU A 365 15.00 -12.74 2.80
CA LEU A 365 13.84 -13.64 2.74
C LEU A 365 12.69 -12.99 3.51
N LYS A 366 11.57 -12.74 2.82
CA LYS A 366 10.39 -12.14 3.41
C LYS A 366 9.33 -13.21 3.66
N SER A 367 8.71 -13.16 4.84
CA SER A 367 7.53 -13.94 5.18
C SER A 367 6.39 -13.01 5.59
N TYR A 368 5.21 -13.25 5.06
CA TYR A 368 4.00 -12.49 5.33
C TYR A 368 3.00 -13.41 6.01
N TYR A 369 2.41 -12.94 7.09
CA TYR A 369 1.46 -13.66 7.92
C TYR A 369 0.14 -12.93 7.89
N GLU A 370 -0.93 -13.70 7.80
CA GLU A 370 -2.27 -13.17 7.93
C GLU A 370 -3.13 -14.13 8.72
N VAL A 371 -3.94 -13.56 9.61
CA VAL A 371 -5.02 -14.26 10.28
C VAL A 371 -6.33 -13.53 10.05
N ARG A 372 -7.40 -14.29 9.81
CA ARG A 372 -8.77 -13.81 9.82
C ARG A 372 -9.50 -14.43 11.00
N VAL A 373 -10.10 -13.60 11.84
CA VAL A 373 -11.03 -14.05 12.87
C VAL A 373 -12.42 -13.50 12.62
N GLU A 374 -13.43 -14.33 12.85
CA GLU A 374 -14.81 -13.84 12.90
C GLU A 374 -15.02 -13.06 14.20
N VAL A 375 -15.76 -11.96 14.08
CA VAL A 375 -16.21 -11.15 15.21
C VAL A 375 -17.65 -11.56 15.52
N GLY A 376 -17.85 -12.20 16.66
CA GLY A 376 -19.16 -12.66 17.10
C GLY A 376 -20.15 -11.51 17.28
N ALA A 377 -21.45 -11.80 17.14
CA ALA A 377 -22.48 -10.81 17.41
C ALA A 377 -22.39 -10.32 18.86
N GLY A 378 -22.15 -9.02 19.04
CA GLY A 378 -21.95 -8.41 20.36
C GLY A 378 -20.59 -8.68 21.01
N GLU A 379 -19.67 -9.36 20.31
CA GLU A 379 -18.28 -9.49 20.78
C GLU A 379 -17.61 -8.11 20.82
N ASP A 380 -16.87 -7.87 21.89
CA ASP A 380 -16.00 -6.71 22.00
C ASP A 380 -14.84 -6.84 20.98
N LEU A 381 -14.64 -5.79 20.18
CA LEU A 381 -13.58 -5.79 19.17
C LEU A 381 -12.19 -5.82 19.81
N ALA A 382 -12.00 -5.28 21.01
CA ALA A 382 -10.72 -5.38 21.69
C ALA A 382 -10.37 -6.84 22.02
N ALA A 383 -11.35 -7.63 22.48
CA ALA A 383 -11.19 -9.06 22.70
C ALA A 383 -10.90 -9.82 21.38
N ALA A 384 -11.62 -9.51 20.30
CA ALA A 384 -11.37 -10.10 18.99
C ALA A 384 -9.96 -9.76 18.46
N ARG A 385 -9.48 -8.52 18.66
CA ARG A 385 -8.12 -8.09 18.31
C ARG A 385 -7.07 -8.84 19.12
N ALA A 386 -7.26 -9.00 20.42
CA ALA A 386 -6.34 -9.72 21.28
C ALA A 386 -6.22 -11.20 20.86
N ARG A 387 -7.35 -11.84 20.53
CA ARG A 387 -7.38 -13.21 20.01
C ARG A 387 -6.67 -13.32 18.66
N ALA A 388 -6.98 -12.44 17.71
CA ALA A 388 -6.30 -12.41 16.42
C ALA A 388 -4.80 -12.17 16.58
N ARG A 389 -4.38 -11.27 17.47
CA ARG A 389 -2.96 -11.00 17.74
C ARG A 389 -2.25 -12.25 18.27
N ALA A 390 -2.84 -12.93 19.27
CA ALA A 390 -2.27 -14.16 19.80
C ALA A 390 -2.14 -15.27 18.73
N GLU A 391 -3.14 -15.40 17.84
CA GLU A 391 -3.07 -16.34 16.72
C GLU A 391 -2.01 -15.98 15.69
N LEU A 392 -1.87 -14.69 15.36
CA LEU A 392 -0.87 -14.17 14.43
C LEU A 392 0.55 -14.38 14.97
N ASP A 393 0.76 -14.06 16.25
CA ASP A 393 2.04 -14.24 16.93
C ASP A 393 2.45 -15.72 16.95
N ALA A 394 1.52 -16.62 17.31
CA ALA A 394 1.77 -18.06 17.30
C ALA A 394 2.09 -18.60 15.89
N LEU A 395 1.39 -18.12 14.86
CA LEU A 395 1.62 -18.49 13.47
C LEU A 395 3.01 -18.03 13.00
N ARG A 396 3.35 -16.76 13.25
CA ARG A 396 4.65 -16.17 12.94
C ARG A 396 5.77 -16.94 13.63
N ASP A 397 5.69 -17.12 14.95
CA ASP A 397 6.78 -17.69 15.74
C ASP A 397 7.01 -19.16 15.38
N ALA A 398 5.94 -19.93 15.17
CA ALA A 398 6.06 -21.32 14.72
C ALA A 398 6.71 -21.43 13.34
N HIS A 399 6.27 -20.63 12.37
CA HIS A 399 6.85 -20.64 11.02
C HIS A 399 8.30 -20.14 11.02
N GLN A 400 8.61 -19.06 11.75
CA GLN A 400 9.97 -18.55 11.88
C GLN A 400 10.90 -19.53 12.57
N ALA A 401 10.41 -20.30 13.56
CA ALA A 401 11.19 -21.40 14.13
C ALA A 401 11.52 -22.47 13.09
N MET A 402 10.61 -22.79 12.15
CA MET A 402 10.89 -23.73 11.05
C MET A 402 11.93 -23.16 10.06
N VAL A 403 11.85 -21.85 9.78
CA VAL A 403 12.84 -21.15 8.96
C VAL A 403 14.22 -21.22 9.64
N ALA A 404 14.29 -20.96 10.95
CA ALA A 404 15.53 -20.90 11.72
C ALA A 404 16.13 -22.28 12.11
N ALA A 405 15.30 -23.32 12.25
CA ALA A 405 15.72 -24.62 12.77
C ALA A 405 16.85 -25.30 11.97
N ASP A 406 17.10 -24.86 10.72
CA ASP A 406 18.16 -25.39 9.86
C ASP A 406 18.97 -24.27 9.18
N ALA A 407 19.15 -23.11 9.83
CA ALA A 407 19.95 -21.97 9.36
C ALA A 407 21.45 -22.07 9.65
#